data_AF-I1CRW1-F1
#
_entry.id   AF-I1CRW1-F1
#
_cell.length_a   1.000
_cell.length_b   1.000
_cell.length_c   1.000
_cell.angle_alpha   90.00
_cell.angle_beta   90.00
_cell.angle_gamma   90.00
#
_symmetry.space_group_name_H-M   'P 1'
#
loop_
_entity.id
_entity.type
_entity.pdbx_description
1 polymer ?
#
loop_
_entity_poly.entity_id
_entity_poly.type
_entity_poly.pdbx_seq_one_letter_code
_entity_poly.pdbx_strand_id
1 'polypeptide(L)' 'MTVKHGGGSIMLWSAITYAGVGWMCKVNGNMDKELYREILEDELERTTEFNIDKLELERQQMIF' A
#
# COMPACT_ATOMS: atom_id res chain seq x y z
N MET A 1 1.65 20.29 19.79
CA MET A 1 0.35 20.74 19.24
C MET A 1 0.42 20.55 17.74
N THR A 2 -0.52 19.82 17.13
CA THR A 2 -0.54 19.59 15.68
C THR A 2 -1.68 20.42 15.10
N VAL A 3 -1.37 21.31 14.15
CA VAL A 3 -2.35 22.19 13.50
C VAL A 3 -2.66 21.66 12.10
N LYS A 4 -3.94 21.43 11.80
CA LYS A 4 -4.40 21.09 10.44
C LYS A 4 -4.52 22.38 9.62
N HIS A 5 -3.60 22.55 8.68
CA HIS A 5 -3.62 23.67 7.76
C HIS A 5 -4.65 23.42 6.64
N GLY A 6 -5.21 24.48 6.07
CA GLY A 6 -6.02 24.40 4.85
C GLY A 6 -5.17 24.02 3.63
N GLY A 7 -5.80 23.90 2.45
CA GLY A 7 -5.11 23.55 1.19
C GLY A 7 -5.39 22.14 0.66
N GLY A 8 -6.19 21.35 1.39
CA GLY A 8 -6.60 20.00 0.99
C GLY A 8 -5.68 18.90 1.52
N SER A 9 -5.98 17.66 1.14
CA SER A 9 -5.22 16.47 1.52
C SER A 9 -5.26 15.43 0.40
N ILE A 10 -4.19 14.65 0.27
CA ILE A 10 -4.13 13.46 -0.57
C ILE A 10 -4.08 12.22 0.33
N MET A 11 -4.79 11.17 -0.06
CA MET A 11 -4.71 9.86 0.57
C MET A 11 -4.00 8.91 -0.39
N LEU A 12 -3.00 8.21 0.13
CA LEU A 12 -2.19 7.22 -0.60
C LEU A 12 -2.21 5.92 0.20
N TRP A 13 -2.17 4.80 -0.51
CA TRP A 13 -1.99 3.49 0.06
C TRP A 13 -0.78 2.81 -0.59
N SER A 14 -0.01 2.05 0.20
CA SER A 14 1.11 1.24 -0.25
C SER A 14 1.41 0.16 0.78
N ALA A 15 1.92 -0.98 0.33
CA ALA A 15 2.52 -1.97 1.22
C ALA A 15 3.99 -1.63 1.52
N ILE A 16 4.49 -1.99 2.71
CA ILE A 16 5.91 -1.85 3.06
C ILE A 16 6.47 -3.23 3.38
N THR A 17 7.62 -3.55 2.79
CA THR A 17 8.29 -4.84 2.96
C THR A 17 9.69 -4.65 3.51
N TYR A 18 10.35 -5.75 3.89
CA TYR A 18 11.76 -5.72 4.23
C TYR A 18 12.64 -5.08 3.12
N ALA A 19 12.29 -5.29 1.86
CA ALA A 19 13.00 -4.71 0.72
C ALA A 19 12.71 -3.22 0.48
N GLY A 20 11.73 -2.65 1.18
CA GLY A 20 11.29 -1.27 1.01
C GLY A 20 9.82 -1.14 0.63
N VAL A 21 9.47 0.03 0.11
CA VAL A 21 8.09 0.39 -0.27
C VAL A 21 7.68 -0.37 -1.52
N GLY A 22 6.51 -0.99 -1.48
CA GLY A 22 5.90 -1.69 -2.61
C GLY A 22 5.19 -0.76 -3.58
N TRP A 23 4.28 -1.33 -4.36
CA TRP A 23 3.41 -0.54 -5.21
C TRP A 23 2.45 0.31 -4.40
N MET A 24 2.10 1.47 -4.98
CA MET A 24 1.29 2.48 -4.33
C MET A 24 0.17 2.98 -5.23
N CYS A 25 -0.96 3.33 -4.62
CA CYS A 25 -2.08 3.92 -5.33
C CYS A 25 -2.62 5.14 -4.58
N LYS A 26 -3.26 6.04 -5.34
CA LYS A 26 -4.02 7.16 -4.78
C LYS A 26 -5.44 6.70 -4.45
N VAL A 27 -5.86 6.98 -3.23
CA VAL A 27 -7.23 6.72 -2.78
C VAL A 27 -8.04 7.98 -2.99
N ASN A 28 -9.11 7.88 -3.78
CA ASN A 28 -10.02 8.99 -4.01
C ASN A 28 -11.20 8.89 -3.02
N GLY A 29 -11.35 9.89 -2.15
CA GLY A 29 -12.38 9.89 -1.12
C GLY A 29 -12.00 9.03 0.08
N ASN A 30 -13.00 8.37 0.67
CA ASN A 30 -12.79 7.46 1.80
C ASN A 30 -12.54 6.04 1.29
N MET A 31 -11.65 5.32 1.96
CA MET A 31 -11.46 3.89 1.71
C MET A 31 -12.58 3.10 2.38
N ASP A 32 -13.40 2.42 1.58
CA ASP A 32 -14.35 1.41 2.08
C ASP A 32 -13.75 0.00 1.97
N LYS A 33 -14.50 -1.01 2.44
CA LYS A 33 -14.01 -2.39 2.49
C LYS A 33 -13.88 -3.00 1.09
N GLU A 34 -14.74 -2.60 0.15
CA GLU A 34 -14.71 -3.05 -1.23
C GLU A 34 -13.44 -2.54 -1.93
N LEU A 35 -13.19 -1.23 -1.86
CA LEU A 35 -11.98 -0.61 -2.40
C LEU A 35 -10.72 -1.14 -1.71
N TYR A 36 -10.77 -1.35 -0.39
CA TYR A 36 -9.63 -1.94 0.31
C TYR A 36 -9.32 -3.34 -0.19
N ARG A 37 -10.34 -4.20 -0.40
CA ARG A 37 -10.16 -5.53 -0.97
C ARG A 37 -9.54 -5.47 -2.37
N GLU A 38 -10.03 -4.57 -3.23
CA GLU A 38 -9.47 -4.36 -4.56
C GLU A 38 -8.00 -3.94 -4.51
N ILE A 39 -7.63 -3.04 -3.60
CA ILE A 39 -6.24 -2.63 -3.40
C ILE A 39 -5.34 -3.80 -2.96
N LEU A 40 -5.86 -4.72 -2.14
CA LEU A 40 -5.11 -5.91 -1.73
C LEU A 40 -4.94 -6.91 -2.88
N GLU A 41 -5.98 -7.13 -3.68
CA GLU A 41 -5.93 -8.01 -4.86
C GLU A 41 -5.05 -7.44 -5.97
N ASP A 42 -4.80 -6.13 -5.97
CA ASP A 42 -4.03 -5.47 -7.02
C ASP A 42 -2.63 -5.05 -6.55
N GLU A 43 -2.53 -4.03 -5.70
CA GLU A 43 -1.24 -3.43 -5.32
C GLU A 43 -0.43 -4.30 -4.35
N LEU A 44 -1.09 -4.97 -3.39
CA LEU A 44 -0.41 -5.89 -2.48
C LEU A 44 0.03 -7.16 -3.21
N GLU A 45 -0.80 -7.74 -4.06
CA GLU A 45 -0.46 -8.94 -4.84
C GLU A 45 0.73 -8.66 -5.77
N ARG A 46 0.69 -7.56 -6.54
CA ARG A 46 1.83 -7.15 -7.38
C ARG A 46 3.13 -6.92 -6.58
N THR A 47 3.02 -6.34 -5.37
CA THR A 47 4.16 -6.16 -4.48
C THR A 47 4.70 -7.52 -4.02
N THR A 48 3.81 -8.45 -3.68
CA THR A 48 4.16 -9.80 -3.22
C THR A 48 4.89 -10.56 -4.30
N GLU A 49 4.33 -10.61 -5.51
CA GLU A 49 4.90 -11.29 -6.67
C GLU A 49 6.31 -10.78 -6.96
N PHE A 50 6.50 -9.45 -6.98
CA PHE A 50 7.81 -8.86 -7.19
C PHE A 50 8.83 -9.29 -6.11
N ASN A 51 8.42 -9.30 -4.84
CA ASN A 51 9.30 -9.67 -3.73
C ASN A 51 9.68 -11.16 -3.78
N ILE A 52 8.75 -12.04 -4.14
CA ILE A 52 9.02 -13.48 -4.27
C ILE A 52 9.93 -13.72 -5.49
N ASP A 53 9.56 -13.20 -6.66
CA ASP A 53 10.22 -13.54 -7.92
C ASP A 53 11.60 -12.88 -8.09
N LYS A 54 11.80 -11.70 -7.51
CA LYS A 54 13.02 -10.91 -7.71
C LYS A 54 13.95 -10.89 -6.51
N LEU A 55 13.39 -11.07 -5.31
CA LEU A 55 14.14 -10.89 -4.07
C LEU A 55 14.15 -12.14 -3.20
N GLU A 56 13.47 -13.22 -3.62
CA GLU A 56 13.36 -14.49 -2.90
C GLU A 56 12.86 -14.29 -1.45
N LEU A 57 12.04 -13.26 -1.24
CA LEU A 57 11.51 -12.92 0.07
C LEU A 57 10.21 -13.68 0.35
N GLU A 58 10.08 -14.11 1.61
CA GLU A 58 8.90 -14.82 2.09
C GLU A 58 7.75 -13.85 2.35
N ARG A 59 6.52 -14.35 2.14
CA ARG A 59 5.29 -13.56 2.32
C ARG A 59 5.14 -12.95 3.71
N GLN A 60 5.72 -13.60 4.72
CA GLN A 60 5.72 -13.17 6.12
C GLN A 60 6.61 -11.93 6.38
N GLN A 61 7.44 -11.51 5.42
CA GLN A 61 8.29 -10.32 5.51
C GLN A 61 7.59 -9.05 5.01
N MET A 62 6.31 -9.15 4.62
CA MET A 62 5.47 -8.01 4.27
C MET A 62 4.75 -7.46 5.50
N ILE A 63 4.72 -6.14 5.63
CA ILE A 63 4.01 -5.41 6.67
C ILE A 63 2.94 -4.55 5.97
N PHE A 64 1.67 -4.77 6.32
CA PHE A 64 0.52 -4.06 5.78
C PHE A 64 -0.36 -3.51 6.91
#